data_AF-A0A151AUI8-F1
#
_entry.id   AF-A0A151AUI8-F1
#
_cell.length_a   1.000
_cell.length_b   1.000
_cell.length_c   1.000
_cell.angle_alpha   90.00
_cell.angle_beta   90.00
_cell.angle_gamma   90.00
#
_symmetry.space_group_name_H-M   'P 1'
#
loop_
_entity.id
_entity.type
_entity.pdbx_description
1 polymer ?
#
loop_
_entity_poly.entity_id
_entity_poly.type
_entity_poly.pdbx_seq_one_letter_code
_entity_poly.pdbx_strand_id
1 'polypeptide(L)'
;MSTEVRQELKVIPAQVKVVKHVRYVYSCRRCEREEITTPVITAPIPAPLLPGSPVSPSLMAYIMTQKYGAGLPLYRQEQQFKGLGIDLSQQTMAN
;
A
#
# COMPACT_ATOMS: atom_id res chain seq x y z
N MET A 1 40.69 30.18 -0.43
CA MET A 1 39.27 30.18 0.00
C MET A 1 39.04 28.89 0.77
N SER A 2 38.85 28.96 2.09
CA SER A 2 38.52 27.80 2.92
C SER A 2 37.01 27.73 3.12
N THR A 3 36.40 26.58 2.84
CA THR A 3 34.97 26.37 3.06
C THR A 3 34.80 25.53 4.32
N GLU A 4 33.99 26.00 5.25
CA GLU A 4 33.68 25.29 6.48
C GLU A 4 32.31 24.61 6.33
N VAL A 5 32.27 23.28 6.47
CA VAL A 5 31.07 22.48 6.25
C VAL A 5 30.53 22.03 7.61
N ARG A 6 29.32 22.48 7.95
CA ARG A 6 28.57 22.02 9.13
C ARG A 6 27.41 21.14 8.69
N GLN A 7 27.25 20.01 9.36
CA GLN A 7 26.14 19.08 9.13
C GLN A 7 25.19 19.09 10.32
N GLU A 8 23.90 18.95 10.06
CA GLU A 8 22.86 18.79 11.06
C GLU A 8 21.89 17.69 10.61
N LEU A 9 21.39 16.91 11.57
CA LEU A 9 20.41 15.85 11.32
C LEU A 9 19.00 16.38 11.55
N LYS A 10 18.14 16.21 10.54
CA LYS A 10 16.71 16.50 10.63
C LYS A 10 15.93 15.20 10.64
N VAL A 11 15.08 15.03 11.64
CA VAL A 11 14.13 13.90 11.68
C VAL A 11 12.93 14.24 10.82
N ILE A 12 12.62 13.39 9.84
CA ILE A 12 11.38 13.44 9.06
C ILE A 12 10.54 12.24 9.49
N PRO A 13 9.39 12.46 10.15
CA PRO A 13 8.52 11.36 10.59
C PRO A 13 8.05 10.49 9.42
N ALA A 14 7.65 9.26 9.73
CA ALA A 14 7.09 8.34 8.76
C ALA A 14 5.86 8.96 8.06
N GLN A 15 5.81 8.82 6.74
CA GLN A 15 4.67 9.23 5.92
C GLN A 15 4.03 7.98 5.30
N VAL A 16 2.71 7.91 5.36
CA VAL A 16 1.95 6.80 4.76
C VAL A 16 0.93 7.37 3.79
N LYS A 17 0.77 6.70 2.65
CA LYS A 17 -0.11 7.14 1.55
C LYS A 17 -0.94 5.97 1.06
N VAL A 18 -2.19 6.24 0.72
CA VAL A 18 -3.08 5.25 0.07
C VAL A 18 -2.88 5.35 -1.44
N VAL A 19 -2.42 4.27 -2.07
CA VAL A 19 -2.28 4.17 -3.52
C VAL A 19 -3.44 3.35 -4.06
N LYS A 20 -4.26 3.95 -4.92
CA LYS A 20 -5.40 3.28 -5.57
C LYS A 20 -5.02 2.92 -7.00
N HIS A 21 -5.00 1.62 -7.31
CA HIS A 21 -4.85 1.14 -8.68
C HIS A 21 -6.24 0.96 -9.31
N VAL A 22 -6.55 1.75 -10.34
CA VAL A 22 -7.82 1.70 -11.06
C VAL A 22 -7.57 1.11 -12.45
N ARG A 23 -8.35 0.09 -12.83
CA ARG A 23 -8.38 -0.45 -14.20
C ARG A 23 -9.77 -0.32 -14.77
N TYR A 24 -9.85 -0.04 -16.07
CA TYR A 24 -11.10 -0.04 -16.79
C TYR A 24 -11.37 -1.41 -17.39
N VAL A 25 -12.64 -1.82 -17.33
CA VAL A 25 -13.16 -3.03 -17.97
C VAL A 25 -14.16 -2.57 -19.01
N TYR A 26 -13.94 -2.99 -20.26
CA TYR A 26 -14.76 -2.62 -21.40
C TYR A 26 -15.58 -3.82 -21.87
N SER A 27 -16.86 -3.58 -22.17
CA SER A 27 -17.76 -4.54 -22.82
C SER A 27 -18.49 -3.86 -23.97
N CYS A 28 -18.82 -4.62 -25.01
CA CYS A 28 -19.65 -4.12 -26.10
C CYS A 28 -21.12 -4.07 -25.68
N ARG A 29 -21.63 -2.88 -25.34
CA ARG A 29 -23.04 -2.66 -24.94
C ARG A 29 -24.09 -3.05 -25.98
N ARG A 30 -23.70 -3.18 -27.26
CA ARG A 30 -24.59 -3.59 -28.35
C ARG A 30 -24.71 -5.11 -28.39
N CYS A 31 -23.59 -5.82 -28.38
CA CYS A 31 -23.56 -7.28 -28.31
C CYS A 31 -24.27 -7.81 -27.05
N GLU A 32 -24.13 -7.09 -25.94
CA GLU A 32 -24.83 -7.39 -24.68
C GLU A 32 -26.36 -7.28 -24.81
N ARG A 33 -26.87 -6.31 -25.60
CA ARG A 33 -28.31 -6.12 -25.84
C ARG A 33 -28.90 -7.07 -26.88
N GLU A 34 -28.10 -7.46 -27.86
CA GLU A 34 -28.52 -8.34 -28.94
C GLU A 34 -28.32 -9.83 -28.58
N GLU A 35 -27.95 -10.14 -27.33
CA GLU A 35 -27.67 -11.50 -26.81
C GLU A 35 -26.68 -12.31 -27.67
N ILE A 36 -25.73 -11.60 -28.28
CA ILE A 36 -24.63 -12.21 -29.04
C ILE A 36 -23.44 -12.48 -28.08
N THR A 37 -22.28 -12.85 -28.59
CA THR A 37 -21.03 -12.92 -27.82
C THR A 37 -20.52 -11.52 -27.44
N THR A 38 -20.39 -11.26 -26.15
CA THR A 38 -19.90 -9.98 -25.62
C THR A 38 -18.45 -10.09 -25.16
N PRO A 39 -17.45 -9.64 -25.95
CA PRO A 39 -16.06 -9.66 -25.49
C PRO A 39 -15.87 -8.68 -24.33
N VAL A 40 -15.31 -9.17 -23.23
CA VAL A 40 -14.91 -8.35 -22.07
C VAL A 40 -13.40 -8.15 -22.11
N ILE A 41 -12.98 -6.90 -22.28
CA ILE A 41 -11.56 -6.53 -22.37
C ILE A 41 -11.20 -5.77 -21.11
N THR A 42 -10.22 -6.28 -20.37
CA THR A 42 -9.73 -5.69 -19.12
C THR A 42 -8.34 -5.10 -19.32
N ALA A 43 -8.15 -3.83 -18.94
CA ALA A 43 -6.82 -3.23 -18.95
C ALA A 43 -5.88 -3.92 -17.94
N PRO A 44 -4.57 -4.07 -18.27
CA PRO A 44 -3.61 -4.64 -17.34
C PRO A 44 -3.50 -3.77 -16.07
N ILE A 45 -3.33 -4.43 -14.92
CA ILE A 45 -3.13 -3.79 -13.61
C ILE A 45 -1.92 -4.46 -12.95
N PRO A 46 -1.07 -3.71 -12.20
CA PRO A 46 -0.01 -4.32 -11.42
C PRO A 46 -0.57 -5.38 -10.47
N ALA A 47 0.11 -6.52 -10.38
CA ALA A 47 -0.29 -7.57 -9.45
C ALA A 47 -0.10 -7.07 -8.00
N PRO A 48 -1.09 -7.29 -7.10
CA PRO A 48 -0.91 -6.99 -5.69
C PRO A 48 0.11 -7.96 -5.08
N LEU A 49 0.78 -7.55 -4.00
CA LEU A 49 1.69 -8.43 -3.27
C LEU A 49 0.93 -9.62 -2.67
N LEU A 50 -0.19 -9.34 -2.00
CA LEU A 50 -1.12 -10.33 -1.47
C LEU A 50 -2.52 -10.05 -2.02
N PRO A 51 -3.15 -11.02 -2.72
CA PRO A 51 -4.52 -10.86 -3.21
C PRO A 51 -5.50 -10.53 -2.08
N GLY A 52 -6.33 -9.51 -2.27
CA GLY A 52 -7.34 -9.09 -1.29
C GLY A 52 -6.80 -8.31 -0.08
N SER A 53 -5.49 -8.07 0.01
CA SER A 53 -4.88 -7.28 1.07
C SER A 53 -4.54 -5.86 0.59
N PRO A 54 -4.64 -4.83 1.45
CA PRO A 54 -4.17 -3.48 1.14
C PRO A 54 -2.64 -3.33 1.21
N VAL A 55 -1.89 -4.41 1.47
CA VAL A 55 -0.46 -4.35 1.70
C VAL A 55 0.34 -4.05 0.43
N SER A 56 1.15 -3.00 0.48
CA SER A 56 2.20 -2.75 -0.51
C SER A 56 3.50 -3.44 -0.08
N PRO A 57 4.44 -3.70 -1.01
CA PRO A 57 5.78 -4.19 -0.66
C PRO A 57 6.50 -3.30 0.38
N SER A 58 6.35 -1.99 0.27
CA SER A 58 6.93 -1.03 1.23
C SER A 58 6.29 -1.11 2.62
N LEU A 59 4.96 -1.29 2.70
CA LEU A 59 4.27 -1.45 3.97
C LEU A 59 4.67 -2.76 4.66
N MET A 60 4.74 -3.86 3.91
CA MET A 60 5.20 -5.15 4.45
C MET A 60 6.64 -5.05 4.97
N ALA A 61 7.56 -4.47 4.18
CA ALA A 61 8.94 -4.27 4.61
C ALA A 61 9.03 -3.43 5.90
N TYR A 62 8.24 -2.36 6.00
CA TYR A 62 8.19 -1.52 7.20
C TYR A 62 7.69 -2.29 8.43
N ILE A 63 6.58 -3.00 8.32
CA ILE A 63 6.01 -3.82 9.42
C ILE A 63 7.00 -4.90 9.84
N MET A 64 7.60 -5.63 8.90
CA MET A 64 8.58 -6.68 9.18
C MET A 64 9.83 -6.13 9.86
N THR A 65 10.35 -5.00 9.37
CA THR A 65 11.53 -4.35 9.97
C THR A 65 11.23 -3.90 11.40
N GLN A 66 10.06 -3.31 11.64
CA GLN A 66 9.68 -2.90 12.99
C GLN A 66 9.44 -4.10 13.91
N LYS A 67 8.75 -5.15 13.44
CA LYS A 67 8.42 -6.33 14.25
C LYS A 67 9.64 -7.15 14.60
N TYR A 68 10.45 -7.50 13.59
CA TYR A 68 11.55 -8.44 13.73
C TYR A 68 12.90 -7.76 13.92
N GLY A 69 13.11 -6.60 13.28
CA GLY A 69 14.35 -5.83 13.42
C GLY A 69 14.39 -4.98 14.68
N ALA A 70 13.30 -4.27 14.99
CA ALA A 70 13.22 -3.37 16.15
C ALA A 70 12.47 -3.97 17.36
N GLY A 71 11.94 -5.19 17.26
CA GLY A 71 11.21 -5.86 18.35
C GLY A 71 9.88 -5.17 18.71
N LEU A 72 9.29 -4.39 17.81
CA LEU A 72 8.09 -3.62 18.08
C LEU A 72 6.83 -4.50 17.93
N PRO A 73 6.06 -4.73 19.01
CA PRO A 73 4.89 -5.60 18.93
C PRO A 73 3.78 -5.00 18.07
N LEU A 74 2.99 -5.85 17.41
CA LEU A 74 1.99 -5.43 16.42
C LEU A 74 0.90 -4.50 17.00
N TYR A 75 0.47 -4.70 18.25
CA TYR A 75 -0.52 -3.81 18.87
C TYR A 75 0.01 -2.37 19.01
N ARG A 76 1.32 -2.21 19.18
CA ARG A 76 1.97 -0.89 19.27
C ARG A 76 2.14 -0.27 17.89
N GLN A 77 2.42 -1.08 16.88
CA GLN A 77 2.40 -0.64 15.49
C GLN A 77 1.00 -0.17 15.08
N GLU A 78 -0.05 -0.89 15.49
CA GLU A 78 -1.44 -0.48 15.26
C GLU A 78 -1.72 0.91 15.88
N GLN A 79 -1.28 1.16 17.11
CA GLN A 79 -1.39 2.48 17.74
C GLN A 79 -0.62 3.56 16.96
N GLN A 80 0.56 3.25 16.42
CA GLN A 80 1.33 4.19 15.58
C GLN A 80 0.57 4.53 14.29
N PHE A 81 -0.01 3.53 13.61
CA PHE A 81 -0.81 3.78 12.40
C PHE A 81 -2.07 4.57 12.70
N LYS A 82 -2.74 4.31 13.84
CA LYS A 82 -3.87 5.14 14.30
C LYS A 82 -3.47 6.59 14.52
N GLY A 83 -2.28 6.84 15.07
CA GLY A 83 -1.71 8.18 15.19
C GLY A 83 -1.45 8.88 13.85
N LEU A 84 -1.29 8.12 12.77
CA LEU A 84 -1.18 8.61 11.39
C LEU A 84 -2.54 8.68 10.67
N GLY A 85 -3.65 8.45 11.38
CA GLY A 85 -5.00 8.45 10.81
C GLY A 85 -5.32 7.22 9.95
N ILE A 86 -4.58 6.12 10.15
CA ILE A 86 -4.75 4.87 9.39
C ILE A 86 -5.23 3.78 10.32
N ASP A 87 -6.39 3.22 10.01
CA ASP A 87 -6.92 2.07 10.73
C ASP A 87 -6.38 0.77 10.11
N LEU A 88 -5.30 0.26 10.69
CA LEU A 88 -4.67 -1.00 10.30
C LEU A 88 -4.61 -1.93 11.51
N SER A 89 -5.53 -2.90 11.54
CA SER A 89 -5.67 -3.80 12.68
C SER A 89 -4.46 -4.73 12.85
N GLN A 90 -4.18 -5.13 14.09
CA GLN A 90 -3.20 -6.19 14.39
C GLN A 90 -3.48 -7.48 13.60
N GLN A 91 -4.75 -7.86 13.42
CA GLN A 91 -5.11 -9.05 12.65
C GLN A 91 -4.67 -8.92 11.19
N THR A 92 -4.90 -7.76 10.58
CA THR A 92 -4.45 -7.47 9.21
C THR A 92 -2.93 -7.51 9.06
N MET A 93 -2.18 -7.15 10.11
CA MET A 93 -0.70 -7.23 10.11
C MET A 93 -0.14 -8.61 10.47
N ALA A 94 -0.96 -9.49 11.04
CA ALA A 94 -0.57 -10.83 11.46
C ALA A 94 -0.92 -11.91 10.42
N ASN A 95 -1.94 -11.65 9.60
CA ASN A 95 -2.45 -12.54 8.55
C ASN A 95 -1.64 -12.49 7.26
#